data_AF-A0A937YVV0-F1
#
_entry.id   AF-A0A937YVV0-F1
#
_cell.length_a   1.000
_cell.length_b   1.000
_cell.length_c   1.000
_cell.angle_alpha   90.00
_cell.angle_beta   90.00
_cell.angle_gamma   90.00
#
_symmetry.space_group_name_H-M   'P 1'
#
loop_
_entity.id
_entity.type
_entity.pdbx_description
1 polymer ?
#
loop_
_entity_poly.entity_id
_entity_poly.type
_entity_poly.pdbx_seq_one_letter_code
_entity_poly.pdbx_strand_id
1 'polypeptide(L)'
;MKPPEATAVVARSPAVRTASAEDSPSLLDRVEAAVPAPDAGVLAGERDAEVHRAIGTLPEHQREVIVMHHLQGTPVQEVAEQLSLALGTVLSRLARGREALRRKLAPYVET
;
A
#
# COMPACT_ATOMS: atom_id res chain seq x y z
N MET A 1 7.00 -3.43 -28.36
CA MET A 1 7.69 -2.13 -28.42
C MET A 1 6.61 -1.05 -28.52
N LYS A 2 6.19 -0.47 -27.40
CA LYS A 2 5.21 0.65 -27.38
C LYS A 2 5.97 1.98 -27.58
N PRO A 3 5.43 2.92 -28.38
CA PRO A 3 6.09 4.20 -28.66
C PRO A 3 5.99 5.18 -27.48
N PRO A 4 6.87 6.21 -27.42
CA PRO A 4 6.84 7.27 -26.42
C PRO A 4 6.00 8.47 -26.91
N GLU A 5 4.99 8.88 -26.15
CA GLU A 5 4.23 10.11 -26.41
C GLU A 5 4.75 11.26 -25.54
N ALA A 6 5.37 12.22 -26.22
CA ALA A 6 5.54 13.59 -25.76
C ALA A 6 4.43 14.45 -26.37
N THR A 7 3.79 15.33 -25.60
CA THR A 7 2.98 16.50 -26.06
C THR A 7 2.74 17.38 -24.82
N ALA A 8 3.51 18.43 -24.61
CA ALA A 8 3.32 19.81 -25.11
C ALA A 8 2.26 20.63 -24.36
N VAL A 9 2.78 21.57 -23.56
CA VAL A 9 2.35 22.96 -23.30
C VAL A 9 1.10 23.45 -24.04
N VAL A 10 0.15 24.08 -23.32
CA VAL A 10 -0.31 25.46 -23.57
C VAL A 10 -1.28 25.91 -22.47
N ALA A 11 -0.98 27.09 -21.94
CA ALA A 11 -1.73 27.87 -20.96
C ALA A 11 -3.11 28.28 -21.46
N ARG A 12 -4.09 28.38 -20.54
CA ARG A 12 -5.11 29.44 -20.53
C ARG A 12 -5.52 29.73 -19.09
N SER A 13 -5.03 30.86 -18.56
CA SER A 13 -5.65 31.53 -17.42
C SER A 13 -7.09 31.89 -17.74
N PRO A 14 -7.97 31.90 -16.74
CA PRO A 14 -8.99 32.94 -16.72
C PRO A 14 -9.06 33.66 -15.37
N ALA A 15 -8.94 34.98 -15.48
CA ALA A 15 -9.71 35.99 -14.77
C ALA A 15 -9.88 35.85 -13.24
N VAL A 16 -9.08 36.67 -12.55
CA VAL A 16 -9.37 37.20 -11.21
C VAL A 16 -10.81 37.73 -11.18
N ARG A 17 -11.65 37.10 -10.35
CA ARG A 17 -12.92 37.67 -9.88
C ARG A 17 -12.70 38.14 -8.45
N THR A 18 -12.59 39.45 -8.28
CA THR A 18 -12.65 40.12 -6.98
C THR A 18 -14.06 40.04 -6.42
N ALA A 19 -14.26 39.33 -5.32
CA ALA A 19 -15.37 39.56 -4.40
C ALA A 19 -15.01 39.03 -3.01
N SER A 20 -14.78 39.99 -2.11
CA SER A 20 -14.77 39.95 -0.65
C SER A 20 -15.44 38.74 0.02
N ALA A 21 -14.67 37.97 0.79
CA ALA A 21 -15.07 37.34 2.04
C ALA A 21 -13.81 36.82 2.76
N GLU A 22 -13.48 37.42 3.89
CA GLU A 22 -12.46 36.93 4.81
C GLU A 22 -12.96 35.63 5.46
N ASP A 23 -12.54 34.48 4.94
CA ASP A 23 -12.36 33.23 5.70
C ASP A 23 -11.72 32.18 4.77
N SER A 24 -10.44 32.38 4.45
CA SER A 24 -9.66 31.28 3.86
C SER A 24 -9.12 30.45 5.02
N PRO A 25 -9.57 29.20 5.23
CA PRO A 25 -9.03 28.38 6.29
C PRO A 25 -7.52 28.29 6.10
N SER A 26 -6.81 28.60 7.18
CA SER A 26 -5.35 28.64 7.18
C SER A 26 -4.81 27.28 6.73
N LEU A 27 -3.65 27.27 6.05
CA LEU A 27 -2.91 26.02 5.85
C LEU A 27 -2.62 25.30 7.18
N LEU A 28 -2.63 26.03 8.30
CA LEU A 28 -2.50 25.48 9.65
C LEU A 28 -3.79 24.81 10.14
N ASP A 29 -4.98 25.36 9.85
CA ASP A 29 -6.28 24.74 10.20
C ASP A 29 -6.47 23.39 9.51
N ARG A 30 -5.94 23.27 8.28
CA ARG A 30 -6.05 22.03 7.49
C ARG A 30 -5.14 20.91 8.01
N VAL A 31 -4.08 21.26 8.76
CA VAL A 31 -3.15 20.29 9.35
C VAL A 31 -3.68 19.77 10.69
N GLU A 32 -4.56 20.51 11.37
CA GLU A 32 -5.16 20.11 12.64
C GLU A 32 -6.13 18.93 12.51
N ALA A 33 -6.66 18.67 11.31
CA ALA A 33 -7.71 17.67 11.09
C ALA A 33 -7.24 16.20 11.05
N ALA A 34 -5.95 15.89 11.17
CA ALA A 34 -5.50 14.48 11.07
C ALA A 34 -4.16 14.17 11.75
N VAL A 35 -3.82 14.84 12.85
CA VAL A 35 -2.75 14.31 13.71
C VAL A 35 -3.38 13.17 14.52
N PRO A 36 -3.06 11.88 14.23
CA PRO A 36 -3.55 10.80 15.06
C PRO A 36 -3.11 11.08 16.50
N ALA A 37 -3.96 10.74 17.46
CA ALA A 37 -3.59 10.86 18.87
C ALA A 37 -2.21 10.20 19.09
N PRO A 38 -1.35 10.76 19.96
CA PRO A 38 0.05 10.33 20.06
C PRO A 38 0.23 8.82 20.28
N ASP A 39 -0.72 8.22 20.99
CA ASP A 39 -0.88 6.79 21.21
C ASP A 39 -1.30 6.01 19.95
N ALA A 40 -2.22 6.54 19.15
CA ALA A 40 -2.67 5.92 17.90
C ALA A 40 -1.53 5.77 16.87
N GLY A 41 -0.60 6.73 16.80
CA GLY A 41 0.59 6.63 15.95
C GLY A 41 1.57 5.54 16.40
N VAL A 42 1.76 5.37 17.71
CA VAL A 42 2.61 4.32 18.29
C VAL A 42 2.00 2.93 18.06
N LEU A 43 0.71 2.76 18.33
CA LEU A 43 -0.01 1.49 18.13
C LEU A 43 -0.04 1.06 16.65
N ALA A 44 -0.18 2.01 15.72
CA ALA A 44 -0.09 1.73 14.28
C ALA A 44 1.30 1.22 13.89
N GLY A 45 2.36 1.86 14.38
CA GLY A 45 3.74 1.42 14.15
C GLY A 45 4.05 0.03 14.73
N GLU A 46 3.49 -0.29 15.90
CA GLU A 46 3.63 -1.62 16.52
C GLU A 46 2.93 -2.71 15.69
N ARG A 47 1.73 -2.44 15.16
CA ARG A 47 0.99 -3.34 14.27
C ARG A 47 1.77 -3.60 12.97
N ASP A 48 2.30 -2.55 12.34
CA ASP A 48 3.09 -2.69 11.12
C ASP A 48 4.38 -3.49 11.34
N ALA A 49 5.06 -3.26 12.46
CA ALA A 49 6.26 -4.02 12.82
C ALA A 49 5.96 -5.51 12.99
N GLU A 50 4.81 -5.86 13.57
CA GLU A 50 4.41 -7.25 13.73
C GLU A 50 4.06 -7.93 12.39
N VAL A 51 3.40 -7.23 11.47
CA VAL A 51 3.15 -7.75 10.11
C VAL A 51 4.46 -8.09 9.41
N HIS A 52 5.45 -7.18 9.45
CA HIS A 52 6.77 -7.41 8.87
C HIS A 52 7.49 -8.60 9.51
N ARG A 53 7.44 -8.72 10.85
CA ARG A 53 7.99 -9.89 11.56
C ARG A 53 7.31 -11.18 11.12
N ALA A 54 5.98 -11.21 11.07
CA ALA A 54 5.22 -12.38 10.68
C ALA A 54 5.56 -12.84 9.26
N ILE A 55 5.67 -11.91 8.30
CA ILE A 55 6.12 -12.18 6.92
C ILE A 55 7.56 -12.73 6.93
N GLY A 56 8.45 -12.18 7.75
CA GLY A 56 9.82 -12.65 7.92
C GLY A 56 9.91 -14.13 8.33
N THR A 57 8.94 -14.62 9.13
CA THR A 57 8.90 -16.03 9.58
C THR A 57 8.39 -17.03 8.55
N LEU A 58 7.89 -16.59 7.40
CA LEU A 58 7.42 -17.50 6.36
C LEU A 58 8.60 -18.23 5.69
N PRO A 59 8.40 -19.48 5.23
CA PRO A 59 9.33 -20.13 4.32
C PRO A 59 9.60 -19.24 3.11
N GLU A 60 10.85 -19.21 2.63
CA GLU A 60 11.30 -18.28 1.60
C GLU A 60 10.41 -18.26 0.35
N HIS A 61 10.04 -19.44 -0.15
CA HIS A 61 9.17 -19.59 -1.30
C HIS A 61 7.74 -19.05 -1.10
N GLN A 62 7.24 -18.98 0.15
CA GLN A 62 5.95 -18.36 0.48
C GLN A 62 6.11 -16.85 0.67
N ARG A 63 7.18 -16.43 1.36
CA ARG A 63 7.50 -15.03 1.59
C ARG A 63 7.65 -14.27 0.29
N GLU A 64 8.41 -14.82 -0.66
CA GLU A 64 8.67 -14.21 -1.96
C GLU A 64 7.37 -13.90 -2.71
N VAL A 65 6.47 -14.88 -2.85
CA VAL A 65 5.19 -14.66 -3.55
C VAL A 65 4.26 -13.70 -2.80
N ILE A 66 4.28 -13.71 -1.46
CA ILE A 66 3.49 -12.78 -0.64
C ILE A 66 3.98 -11.35 -0.81
N VAL A 67 5.30 -11.14 -0.77
CA VAL A 67 5.92 -9.82 -0.91
C VAL A 67 5.63 -9.24 -2.30
N MET A 68 5.89 -10.01 -3.36
CA MET A 68 5.63 -9.54 -4.72
C MET A 68 4.14 -9.21 -4.92
N HIS A 69 3.25 -10.12 -4.53
CA HIS A 69 1.83 -9.92 -4.80
C HIS A 69 1.16 -8.88 -3.90
N HIS A 70 1.34 -8.98 -2.58
CA HIS A 70 0.58 -8.17 -1.62
C HIS A 70 1.27 -6.86 -1.25
N LEU A 71 2.61 -6.80 -1.26
CA LEU A 71 3.34 -5.61 -0.86
C LEU A 71 3.76 -4.77 -2.07
N GLN A 72 4.14 -5.42 -3.18
CA GLN A 72 4.54 -4.73 -4.41
C GLN A 72 3.39 -4.58 -5.42
N GLY A 73 2.26 -5.27 -5.20
CA GLY A 73 1.10 -5.18 -6.07
C GLY A 73 1.25 -5.93 -7.41
N THR A 74 2.23 -6.82 -7.53
CA THR A 74 2.46 -7.59 -8.76
C THR A 74 1.30 -8.56 -9.01
N PRO A 75 0.70 -8.57 -10.21
CA PRO A 75 -0.33 -9.55 -10.57
C PRO A 75 0.18 -10.99 -10.46
N VAL A 76 -0.67 -11.92 -10.04
CA VAL A 76 -0.30 -13.33 -9.80
C VAL A 76 0.32 -13.99 -11.04
N GLN A 77 -0.19 -13.64 -12.23
CA GLN A 77 0.33 -14.09 -13.52
C GLN A 77 1.77 -13.63 -13.74
N GLU A 78 2.06 -12.35 -13.46
CA GLU A 78 3.41 -11.79 -13.60
C GLU A 78 4.37 -12.37 -12.55
N VAL A 79 3.90 -12.64 -11.32
CA VAL A 79 4.70 -13.38 -10.32
C VAL A 79 5.08 -14.78 -10.83
N ALA A 80 4.14 -15.48 -11.48
CA ALA A 80 4.40 -16.80 -12.04
C ALA A 80 5.44 -16.75 -13.16
N GLU A 81 5.36 -15.76 -14.04
CA GLU A 81 6.33 -15.53 -15.11
C GLU A 81 7.71 -15.16 -14.58
N GLN A 82 7.80 -14.17 -13.68
CA GLN A 82 9.07 -13.69 -13.12
C GLN A 82 9.82 -14.79 -12.34
N LEU A 83 9.09 -15.63 -11.61
CA LEU A 83 9.68 -16.74 -10.83
C LEU A 83 9.82 -18.03 -11.65
N SER A 84 9.38 -18.05 -12.92
CA SER A 84 9.36 -19.27 -13.76
C SER A 84 8.62 -20.44 -13.10
N LEU A 85 7.47 -20.17 -12.48
CA LEU A 85 6.63 -21.15 -11.79
C LEU A 85 5.28 -21.30 -12.48
N ALA A 86 4.64 -22.47 -12.32
CA ALA A 86 3.26 -22.64 -12.76
C ALA A 86 2.30 -21.77 -11.93
N LEU A 87 1.26 -21.20 -12.55
CA LEU A 87 0.27 -20.34 -11.88
C LEU A 87 -0.35 -21.01 -10.63
N GLY A 88 -0.70 -22.30 -10.72
CA GLY A 88 -1.21 -23.07 -9.58
C GLY A 88 -0.21 -23.20 -8.42
N THR A 89 1.09 -23.18 -8.71
CA THR A 89 2.15 -23.18 -7.69
C THR A 89 2.16 -21.84 -6.95
N VAL A 90 2.09 -20.72 -7.66
CA VAL A 90 2.02 -19.39 -7.05
C VAL A 90 0.76 -19.27 -6.18
N LEU A 91 -0.41 -19.68 -6.70
CA LEU A 91 -1.67 -19.66 -5.96
C LEU A 91 -1.61 -20.52 -4.68
N SER A 92 -1.06 -21.73 -4.76
CA SER A 92 -0.94 -22.60 -3.59
C SER A 92 0.05 -22.07 -2.55
N ARG A 93 1.16 -21.45 -2.98
CA ARG A 93 2.12 -20.77 -2.08
C ARG A 93 1.49 -19.55 -1.41
N LEU A 94 0.75 -18.72 -2.15
CA LEU A 94 -0.01 -17.58 -1.61
C LEU A 94 -1.05 -18.04 -0.59
N ALA A 95 -1.81 -19.09 -0.89
CA ALA A 95 -2.82 -19.62 0.03
C ALA A 95 -2.20 -20.10 1.35
N ARG A 96 -1.10 -20.87 1.28
CA ARG A 96 -0.38 -21.36 2.48
C ARG A 96 0.26 -20.22 3.27
N GLY A 97 0.87 -19.25 2.59
CA GLY A 97 1.47 -18.07 3.20
C GLY A 97 0.42 -17.24 3.94
N ARG A 98 -0.71 -16.93 3.30
CA ARG A 98 -1.84 -16.22 3.92
C ARG A 98 -2.39 -16.94 5.15
N GLU A 99 -2.56 -18.26 5.07
CA GLU A 99 -3.06 -19.04 6.20
C GLU A 99 -2.06 -19.05 7.37
N ALA A 100 -0.75 -19.11 7.09
CA ALA A 100 0.28 -18.98 8.11
C ALA A 100 0.28 -17.58 8.77
N LEU A 101 0.16 -16.52 7.96
CA LEU A 101 0.04 -15.15 8.47
C LEU A 101 -1.22 -14.94 9.28
N ARG A 102 -2.38 -15.45 8.82
CA ARG A 102 -3.64 -15.38 9.54
C ARG A 102 -3.52 -15.97 10.95
N ARG A 103 -2.90 -17.13 11.09
CA ARG A 103 -2.68 -17.75 12.41
C ARG A 103 -1.77 -16.94 13.31
N LYS A 104 -0.71 -16.34 12.76
CA LYS A 104 0.26 -15.53 13.52
C LYS A 104 -0.31 -14.18 13.95
N LEU A 105 -1.10 -13.56 13.08
CA LEU A 105 -1.64 -12.22 13.28
C LEU A 105 -3.04 -12.24 13.92
N ALA A 106 -3.67 -13.40 14.10
CA ALA A 106 -4.96 -13.55 14.75
C ALA A 106 -5.09 -12.78 16.09
N PRO A 107 -4.07 -12.72 16.97
CA PRO A 107 -4.16 -11.96 18.22
C PRO A 107 -4.28 -10.44 18.04
N TYR A 108 -3.95 -9.90 16.86
CA TYR A 108 -3.90 -8.46 16.58
C TYR A 108 -5.09 -7.96 15.76
N VAL A 109 -5.91 -8.87 15.24
CA VAL A 109 -7.12 -8.54 14.49
C VAL A 109 -8.29 -8.69 15.45
N GLU A 110 -8.71 -7.56 16.06
CA GLU A 110 -9.96 -7.49 16.81
C GLU A 110 -11.10 -8.01 15.92
N THR A 111 -11.68 -9.14 16.30
CA THR A 111 -12.81 -9.76 15.59
C THR A 111 -14.10 -9.46 16.32
#